data_AF-A0A540NTP9-F1
#
_entry.id   AF-A0A540NTP9-F1
#
_cell.length_a   1.000
_cell.length_b   1.000
_cell.length_c   1.000
_cell.angle_alpha   90.00
_cell.angle_beta   90.00
_cell.angle_gamma   90.00
#
_symmetry.space_group_name_H-M   'P 1'
#
loop_
_entity.id
_entity.type
_entity.pdbx_description
1 polymer ?
#
loop_
_entity_poly.entity_id
_entity_poly.type
_entity_poly.pdbx_seq_one_letter_code
_entity_poly.pdbx_strand_id
1 'polypeptide(L)'
;MAQMGESSVVRERLRSLCVSNGWSYGVFWRFDHRNSMLLTMGDAYYEDHVGAVIENMLPQVHVLGEGIIGQTAFTGKHRWMHSDAHGGGWNPCSSLENQDMFQDYSEFSCQFSSGIKV
;
A
#
# COMPACT_ATOMS: atom_id res chain seq x y z
N MET A 1 5.98 6.67 -27.14
CA MET A 1 6.98 5.58 -26.98
C MET A 1 7.54 5.71 -25.57
N ALA A 2 6.94 5.03 -24.60
CA ALA A 2 7.39 5.05 -23.21
C ALA A 2 8.53 4.05 -23.02
N GLN A 3 9.47 4.41 -22.16
CA GLN A 3 10.82 3.85 -22.05
C GLN A 3 10.83 2.36 -21.67
N MET A 4 11.57 1.59 -22.44
CA MET A 4 11.87 0.18 -22.23
C MET A 4 13.02 0.06 -21.22
N GLY A 5 12.74 0.34 -19.95
CA GLY A 5 13.53 -0.22 -18.85
C GLY A 5 13.17 -1.70 -18.75
N GLU A 6 14.15 -2.59 -18.76
CA GLU A 6 13.93 -4.04 -18.65
C GLU A 6 12.91 -4.33 -17.56
N SER A 7 11.89 -5.11 -17.92
CA SER A 7 10.87 -5.48 -16.97
C SER A 7 11.45 -6.44 -15.96
N SER A 8 11.51 -6.01 -14.70
CA SER A 8 11.87 -6.92 -13.63
C SER A 8 10.86 -8.07 -13.60
N VAL A 9 11.31 -9.24 -13.18
CA VAL A 9 10.42 -10.40 -12.99
C VAL A 9 9.27 -10.06 -12.03
N VAL A 10 9.54 -9.21 -11.01
CA VAL A 10 8.52 -8.75 -10.06
C VAL A 10 7.47 -7.90 -10.78
N ARG A 11 7.89 -6.95 -11.61
CA ARG A 11 6.99 -6.08 -12.36
C ARG A 11 6.07 -6.86 -13.29
N GLU A 12 6.59 -7.86 -14.02
CA GLU A 12 5.76 -8.71 -14.88
C GLU A 12 4.77 -9.58 -14.08
N ARG A 13 5.18 -10.06 -12.89
CA ARG A 13 4.27 -10.81 -12.00
C ARG A 13 3.18 -9.91 -11.45
N LEU A 14 3.51 -8.70 -11.00
CA LEU A 14 2.54 -7.70 -10.56
C LEU A 14 1.57 -7.35 -11.70
N ARG A 15 2.08 -7.10 -12.90
CA ARG A 15 1.26 -6.86 -14.09
C ARG A 15 0.29 -8.01 -14.36
N SER A 16 0.78 -9.24 -14.39
CA SER A 16 -0.05 -10.42 -14.63
C SER A 16 -1.14 -10.56 -13.57
N LEU A 17 -0.81 -10.32 -12.29
CA LEU A 17 -1.77 -10.38 -11.19
C LEU A 17 -2.83 -9.28 -11.33
N CYS A 18 -2.42 -8.04 -11.56
CA CYS A 18 -3.35 -6.91 -11.65
C CYS A 18 -4.28 -7.02 -12.87
N VAL A 19 -3.73 -7.29 -14.06
CA VAL A 19 -4.52 -7.41 -15.29
C VAL A 19 -5.50 -8.58 -15.22
N SER A 20 -5.11 -9.70 -14.61
CA SER A 20 -5.99 -10.89 -14.53
C SER A 20 -7.15 -10.71 -13.54
N ASN A 21 -7.01 -9.82 -12.55
CA ASN A 21 -7.98 -9.62 -11.48
C ASN A 21 -8.67 -8.24 -11.54
N GLY A 22 -8.38 -7.43 -12.56
CA GLY A 22 -8.96 -6.10 -12.72
C GLY A 22 -8.48 -5.08 -11.68
N TRP A 23 -7.28 -5.24 -11.13
CA TRP A 23 -6.70 -4.28 -10.18
C TRP A 23 -5.95 -3.16 -10.91
N SER A 24 -6.18 -1.92 -10.50
CA SER A 24 -5.54 -0.75 -11.11
C SER A 24 -4.05 -0.62 -10.82
N TYR A 25 -3.56 -1.22 -9.74
CA TYR A 25 -2.13 -1.24 -9.40
C TYR A 25 -1.77 -2.38 -8.44
N GLY A 26 -0.47 -2.64 -8.31
CA GLY A 26 0.13 -3.52 -7.32
C GLY A 26 1.54 -3.04 -7.00
N VAL A 27 1.88 -2.99 -5.72
CA VAL A 27 3.18 -2.54 -5.22
C VAL A 27 3.86 -3.69 -4.48
N PHE A 28 5.15 -3.89 -4.77
CA PHE A 28 6.02 -4.78 -4.03
C PHE A 28 6.89 -3.98 -3.07
N TRP A 29 6.69 -4.19 -1.77
CA TRP A 29 7.51 -3.64 -0.70
C TRP A 29 8.65 -4.60 -0.38
N ARG A 30 9.88 -4.09 -0.32
CA ARG A 30 11.08 -4.87 -0.03
C ARG A 30 11.78 -4.33 1.22
N PHE A 31 12.46 -5.22 1.93
CA PHE A 31 13.36 -4.80 3.01
C PHE A 31 14.49 -3.93 2.47
N ASP A 32 14.80 -2.86 3.20
CA ASP A 32 15.98 -2.07 2.91
C ASP A 32 17.25 -2.86 3.22
N HIS A 33 18.23 -2.71 2.33
CA HIS A 33 19.50 -3.39 2.39
C HIS A 33 20.42 -2.92 3.54
N ARG A 34 20.24 -1.69 4.04
CA ARG A 34 21.05 -1.11 5.12
C ARG A 34 20.36 -1.28 6.48
N ASN A 35 19.04 -1.26 6.48
CA ASN A 35 18.24 -1.44 7.69
C ASN A 35 17.10 -2.44 7.46
N SER A 36 17.25 -3.65 8.00
CA SER A 36 16.25 -4.71 7.89
C SER A 36 14.94 -4.42 8.63
N MET A 37 14.88 -3.34 9.42
CA MET A 37 13.64 -2.88 10.04
C MET A 37 12.81 -1.99 9.12
N LEU A 38 13.32 -1.59 7.95
CA LEU A 38 12.62 -0.68 7.04
C LEU A 38 12.17 -1.41 5.77
N LEU A 39 10.97 -1.07 5.31
CA LEU A 39 10.43 -1.48 4.02
C LEU A 39 10.32 -0.26 3.10
N THR A 40 10.77 -0.43 1.86
CA THR A 40 10.73 0.58 0.80
C THR A 40 10.14 -0.01 -0.46
N MET A 41 9.65 0.85 -1.37
CA MET A 41 9.12 0.39 -2.64
C MET A 41 10.22 -0.30 -3.45
N GLY A 42 10.00 -1.56 -3.80
CA GLY A 42 10.89 -2.35 -4.64
C GLY A 42 10.50 -2.27 -6.12
N ASP A 43 9.23 -2.52 -6.41
CA ASP A 43 8.68 -2.44 -7.76
C ASP A 43 7.17 -2.16 -7.72
N ALA A 44 6.61 -1.72 -8.83
CA ALA A 44 5.19 -1.47 -8.97
C ALA A 44 4.70 -1.70 -10.40
N TYR A 45 3.47 -2.19 -10.51
CA TYR A 45 2.66 -2.09 -11.72
C TYR A 45 1.48 -1.17 -11.43
N TYR A 46 1.13 -0.30 -12.39
CA TYR A 46 0.00 0.60 -12.24
C TYR A 46 -0.55 1.03 -13.61
N GLU A 47 -1.84 1.36 -13.64
CA GLU A 47 -2.48 2.03 -14.76
C GLU A 47 -2.22 3.54 -14.73
N ASP A 48 -2.28 4.19 -15.90
CA ASP A 48 -1.93 5.61 -16.05
C ASP A 48 -2.69 6.53 -15.07
N HIS A 49 -3.96 6.21 -14.79
CA HIS A 49 -4.82 7.03 -13.94
C HIS A 49 -4.45 7.00 -12.44
N VAL A 50 -3.63 6.05 -11.99
CA VAL A 50 -3.16 5.97 -10.59
C VAL A 50 -1.69 6.34 -10.42
N GLY A 51 -1.03 6.85 -11.47
CA GLY A 51 0.39 7.23 -11.43
C GLY A 51 0.72 8.20 -10.29
N ALA A 52 -0.10 9.23 -10.07
CA ALA A 52 0.09 10.20 -8.99
C ALA A 52 0.03 9.55 -7.59
N VAL A 53 -0.77 8.50 -7.41
CA VAL A 53 -0.83 7.75 -6.15
C VAL A 53 0.48 7.00 -5.92
N ILE A 54 1.03 6.37 -6.96
CA ILE A 54 2.30 5.65 -6.87
C ILE A 54 3.47 6.61 -6.59
N GLU A 55 3.48 7.78 -7.23
CA GLU A 55 4.48 8.82 -6.96
C GLU A 55 4.46 9.28 -5.50
N ASN A 56 3.28 9.36 -4.89
CA ASN A 56 3.13 9.67 -3.46
C ASN A 56 3.53 8.51 -2.53
N MET A 57 3.47 7.26 -3.01
CA MET A 57 3.92 6.08 -2.26
C MET A 57 5.42 5.83 -2.38
N LEU A 58 6.04 6.21 -3.50
CA LEU A 58 7.47 5.96 -3.77
C LEU A 58 8.42 6.44 -2.65
N PRO A 59 8.27 7.64 -2.06
CA PRO A 59 9.16 8.08 -0.98
C PRO A 59 8.81 7.51 0.39
N GLN A 60 7.72 6.74 0.52
CA GLN A 60 7.28 6.20 1.81
C GLN A 60 8.22 5.10 2.30
N VAL A 61 8.43 5.09 3.61
CA VAL A 61 9.24 4.10 4.32
C VAL A 61 8.40 3.58 5.47
N HIS A 62 8.21 2.27 5.52
CA HIS A 62 7.44 1.62 6.59
C HIS A 62 8.37 0.89 7.55
N VAL A 63 8.05 0.91 8.84
CA VAL A 63 8.83 0.20 9.86
C VAL A 63 8.23 -1.19 10.07
N LEU A 64 9.07 -2.22 10.15
CA LEU A 64 8.65 -3.59 10.41
C LEU A 64 7.91 -3.66 11.75
N GLY A 65 6.70 -4.21 11.73
CA GLY A 65 5.82 -4.25 12.90
C GLY A 65 5.02 -2.97 13.16
N GLU A 66 5.09 -1.96 12.29
CA GLU A 66 4.25 -0.76 12.39
C GLU A 66 3.43 -0.54 11.11
N GLY A 67 2.27 0.08 11.24
CA GLY A 67 1.35 0.25 10.12
C GLY A 67 0.85 -1.08 9.55
N ILE A 68 0.02 -1.01 8.50
CA ILE A 68 -0.54 -2.21 7.86
C ILE A 68 0.54 -2.99 7.11
N ILE A 69 1.45 -2.30 6.41
CA ILE A 69 2.52 -2.92 5.63
C ILE A 69 3.54 -3.60 6.56
N GLY A 70 3.99 -2.90 7.60
CA GLY A 70 4.98 -3.44 8.54
C GLY A 70 4.44 -4.58 9.38
N GLN A 71 3.18 -4.53 9.83
CA GLN A 71 2.55 -5.64 10.55
C GLN A 71 2.34 -6.87 9.66
N THR A 72 1.96 -6.69 8.40
CA THR A 72 1.82 -7.80 7.45
C THR A 72 3.17 -8.46 7.18
N ALA A 73 4.23 -7.66 7.01
CA ALA A 73 5.58 -8.16 6.85
C ALA A 73 6.11 -8.89 8.09
N PHE A 74 5.81 -8.39 9.28
CA PHE A 74 6.26 -8.98 10.55
C PHE A 74 5.55 -10.30 10.88
N THR A 75 4.23 -10.36 10.67
CA THR A 75 3.42 -11.51 11.05
C THR A 75 3.32 -12.59 9.97
N GLY A 76 3.57 -12.23 8.70
CA GLY A 76 3.37 -13.11 7.54
C GLY A 76 1.89 -13.43 7.26
N LYS A 77 0.95 -12.76 7.92
CA LYS A 77 -0.51 -12.97 7.73
C LYS A 77 -1.05 -12.01 6.68
N HIS A 78 -1.67 -12.55 5.63
CA HIS A 78 -2.34 -11.73 4.62
C HIS A 78 -3.57 -11.02 5.19
N ARG A 79 -3.83 -9.79 4.72
CA ARG A 79 -4.98 -8.98 5.12
C ARG A 79 -5.64 -8.36 3.89
N TRP A 80 -6.96 -8.40 3.85
CA TRP A 80 -7.80 -7.76 2.84
C TRP A 80 -8.61 -6.65 3.51
N MET A 81 -8.81 -5.54 2.81
CA MET A 81 -9.57 -4.38 3.30
C MET A 81 -10.52 -3.91 2.21
N HIS A 82 -11.72 -3.47 2.60
CA HIS A 82 -12.77 -2.96 1.71
C HIS A 82 -13.25 -1.60 2.21
N SER A 83 -13.66 -0.69 1.32
CA SER A 83 -13.98 0.70 1.69
C SER A 83 -15.34 0.88 2.39
N ASP A 84 -16.29 -0.05 2.21
CA ASP A 84 -17.65 0.13 2.75
C ASP A 84 -17.78 -0.28 4.23
N ALA A 85 -17.17 0.49 5.12
CA ALA A 85 -17.59 0.53 6.52
C ALA A 85 -18.63 1.66 6.69
N HIS A 86 -19.91 1.32 6.54
CA HIS A 86 -21.01 2.26 6.76
C HIS A 86 -21.07 2.73 8.23
N GLY A 87 -20.95 4.05 8.44
CA GLY A 87 -21.68 4.77 9.48
C GLY A 87 -21.07 4.81 10.89
N GLY A 88 -20.01 5.58 11.08
CA GLY A 88 -19.59 5.98 12.43
C GLY A 88 -18.51 7.04 12.41
N GLY A 89 -18.89 8.30 12.18
CA GLY A 89 -18.07 9.53 12.26
C GLY A 89 -16.55 9.35 12.29
N TRP A 90 -15.91 9.35 11.12
CA TRP A 90 -14.44 9.30 11.02
C TRP A 90 -13.88 10.72 11.23
N ASN A 91 -13.36 10.99 12.42
CA ASN A 91 -12.58 12.19 12.70
C ASN A 91 -11.12 11.98 12.25
N PRO A 92 -10.54 12.84 11.38
CA PRO A 92 -9.17 12.68 10.89
C PRO A 92 -8.07 12.91 11.94
N CYS A 93 -8.41 13.30 13.17
CA CYS A 93 -7.46 13.68 14.20
C CYS A 93 -8.13 13.65 15.58
N SER A 94 -8.18 12.50 16.25
CA SER A 94 -8.43 12.48 17.71
C SER A 94 -7.31 11.70 18.38
N SER A 95 -6.62 12.43 19.24
CA SER A 95 -5.52 12.06 20.09
C SER A 95 -5.73 10.77 20.88
N LEU A 96 -4.64 10.00 20.95
CA LEU A 96 -4.21 9.14 22.06
C LEU A 96 -5.08 9.23 23.32
N GLU A 97 -5.96 8.25 23.52
CA GLU A 97 -6.15 7.54 24.80
C GLU A 97 -7.23 6.45 24.64
N ASN A 98 -6.78 5.19 24.77
CA ASN A 98 -7.56 3.99 25.06
C ASN A 98 -8.79 3.66 24.18
N GLN A 99 -8.56 2.94 23.08
CA GLN A 99 -9.47 1.86 22.65
C GLN A 99 -8.69 0.73 21.97
N ASP A 100 -8.85 -0.48 22.52
CA ASP A 100 -8.41 -1.74 21.93
C ASP A 100 -8.96 -1.94 20.51
N MET A 101 -8.10 -2.51 19.66
CA MET A 101 -8.35 -3.02 18.31
C MET A 101 -8.60 -1.99 17.18
N PHE A 102 -7.54 -1.80 16.39
CA PHE A 102 -7.52 -1.27 15.01
C PHE A 102 -7.66 0.25 14.83
N GLN A 103 -6.79 1.03 15.48
CA GLN A 103 -6.52 2.42 15.10
C GLN A 103 -5.33 2.58 14.14
N ASP A 104 -5.34 1.86 13.01
CA ASP A 104 -4.20 1.88 12.07
C ASP A 104 -4.64 2.08 10.60
N TYR A 105 -5.82 2.66 10.39
CA TYR A 105 -6.38 2.93 9.06
C TYR A 105 -6.07 4.34 8.55
N SER A 106 -5.44 5.20 9.36
CA SER A 106 -5.14 6.58 8.97
C SER A 106 -4.15 6.65 7.81
N GLU A 107 -3.19 5.72 7.74
CA GLU A 107 -2.13 5.67 6.72
C GLU A 107 -2.67 5.51 5.27
N PHE A 108 -3.85 4.88 5.10
CA PHE A 108 -4.45 4.63 3.79
C PHE A 108 -5.70 5.46 3.49
N SER A 109 -6.17 6.29 4.43
CA SER A 109 -7.36 7.14 4.25
C SER A 109 -7.25 8.06 3.01
N CYS A 110 -6.04 8.55 2.70
CA CYS A 110 -5.78 9.37 1.52
C CYS A 110 -5.90 8.60 0.19
N GLN A 111 -5.68 7.28 0.19
CA GLN A 111 -5.76 6.48 -1.05
C GLN A 111 -7.21 6.22 -1.47
N PHE A 112 -8.09 5.95 -0.51
CA PHE A 112 -9.53 5.83 -0.74
C PHE A 112 -10.17 7.17 -1.13
N SER A 113 -9.67 8.27 -0.55
CA SER A 113 -10.10 9.64 -0.89
C SER A 113 -9.63 10.08 -2.29
N SER A 114 -8.66 9.38 -2.88
CA SER A 114 -8.15 9.65 -4.25
C SER A 114 -8.89 8.86 -5.34
N GLY A 115 -10.03 8.24 -5.02
CA GLY A 115 -10.89 7.58 -6.01
C GLY A 115 -10.58 6.11 -6.28
N ILE A 116 -9.67 5.48 -5.52
CA ILE A 116 -9.47 4.03 -5.55
C ILE A 116 -10.62 3.38 -4.75
N LYS A 117 -11.55 2.77 -5.47
CA LYS A 117 -12.52 1.82 -4.90
C LYS A 117 -11.92 0.42 -5.02
N VAL A 118 -11.93 -0.33 -3.92
CA VAL A 118 -11.62 -1.77 -3.87
C VAL A 118 -12.94 -2.52 -3.96
#